data_AF-A0AAJ1ZJK5-F1
#
_entry.id   AF-A0AAJ1ZJK5-F1
#
_cell.length_a   1.000
_cell.length_b   1.000
_cell.length_c   1.000
_cell.angle_alpha   90.00
_cell.angle_beta   90.00
_cell.angle_gamma   90.00
#
_symmetry.space_group_name_H-M   'P 1'
#
loop_
_entity.id
_entity.type
_entity.pdbx_description
1 polymer ?
#
loop_
_entity_poly.entity_id
_entity_poly.type
_entity_poly.pdbx_seq_one_letter_code
_entity_poly.pdbx_strand_id
1 'polypeptide(L)' 'MPSPIRKGDKLEHGGEVTGGSPWTEFMGSQLARKGDEAICDQHGLPDSKIIAKLQGHESMA' A
#
# COMPACT_ATOMS: atom_id res chain seq x y z
N MET A 1 7.68 0.06 17.03
CA MET A 1 6.54 0.32 16.11
C MET A 1 7.13 0.65 14.75
N PRO A 2 6.63 0.06 13.65
CA PRO A 2 7.10 0.42 12.30
C PRO A 2 6.66 1.84 11.95
N SER A 3 7.39 2.49 11.04
CA SER A 3 6.98 3.79 10.48
C SER A 3 5.67 3.67 9.71
N PRO A 4 4.87 4.74 9.64
CA PRO A 4 3.67 4.76 8.81
C PRO A 4 4.00 4.55 7.32
N ILE A 5 3.10 3.85 6.63
CA ILE A 5 3.23 3.53 5.21
C ILE A 5 2.76 4.72 4.38
N ARG A 6 3.48 5.02 3.30
CA ARG A 6 3.25 6.17 2.41
C ARG A 6 3.16 5.74 0.96
N LYS A 7 2.58 6.59 0.14
CA LYS A 7 2.68 6.50 -1.31
C LYS A 7 4.17 6.43 -1.72
N GLY A 8 4.51 5.45 -2.56
CA GLY A 8 5.86 5.18 -3.04
C GLY A 8 6.66 4.19 -2.17
N ASP A 9 6.20 3.84 -0.97
CA ASP A 9 6.88 2.82 -0.17
C ASP A 9 6.81 1.46 -0.88
N LYS A 10 7.90 0.69 -0.82
CA LYS A 10 8.03 -0.62 -1.47
C LYS A 10 7.35 -1.73 -0.68
N LEU A 11 6.78 -2.68 -1.39
CA LEU A 11 6.21 -3.89 -0.81
C LEU A 11 7.30 -4.96 -0.62
N GLU A 12 7.10 -5.86 0.35
CA GLU A 12 8.04 -6.93 0.72
C GLU A 12 8.41 -7.88 -0.44
N HIS A 13 7.50 -8.09 -1.39
CA HIS A 13 7.67 -9.02 -2.52
C HIS A 13 7.79 -8.31 -3.88
N GLY A 14 8.15 -7.02 -3.88
CA GLY A 14 8.20 -6.18 -5.08
C GLY A 14 6.89 -5.41 -5.33
N GLY A 15 6.98 -4.32 -6.09
CA GLY A 15 5.93 -3.34 -6.27
C GLY A 15 5.95 -2.19 -5.26
N GLU A 16 4.89 -1.39 -5.23
CA GLU A 16 4.82 -0.17 -4.41
C GLU A 16 3.40 0.30 -4.11
N VAL A 17 3.25 1.09 -3.05
CA VAL A 17 2.01 1.78 -2.70
C VAL A 17 1.77 2.95 -3.66
N THR A 18 0.60 3.00 -4.30
CA THR A 18 0.29 4.02 -5.33
C THR A 18 -0.74 5.04 -4.86
N GLY A 19 -1.54 4.70 -3.85
CA GLY A 19 -2.54 5.59 -3.25
C GLY A 19 -2.14 6.16 -1.88
N GLY A 20 -2.84 7.21 -1.45
CA GLY A 20 -2.64 7.84 -0.15
C GLY A 20 -3.67 8.94 0.14
N SER A 21 -3.60 9.52 1.34
CA SER A 21 -4.46 10.62 1.76
C SER A 21 -4.19 11.89 0.95
N PRO A 22 -5.23 12.58 0.44
CA PRO A 22 -5.07 13.87 -0.22
C PRO A 22 -4.77 15.03 0.74
N TRP A 23 -4.89 14.83 2.06
CA TRP A 23 -4.79 15.89 3.06
C TRP A 23 -3.69 15.68 4.09
N THR A 24 -3.07 14.49 4.11
CA THR A 24 -2.15 14.11 5.19
C THR A 24 -0.89 13.53 4.61
N GLU A 25 0.24 14.12 4.97
CA GLU A 25 1.55 13.68 4.55
C GLU A 25 2.40 13.31 5.76
N PHE A 26 3.32 12.37 5.54
CA PHE A 26 4.38 12.02 6.48
C PHE A 26 5.71 12.07 5.74
N MET A 27 6.62 12.92 6.21
CA MET A 27 7.91 13.18 5.55
C MET A 27 7.79 13.60 4.07
N GLY A 28 6.76 14.41 3.74
CA GLY A 28 6.54 14.92 2.39
C GLY A 28 5.96 13.92 1.39
N SER A 29 5.40 12.80 1.87
CA SER A 29 4.68 11.83 1.04
C SER A 29 3.32 11.51 1.65
N GLN A 30 2.32 11.33 0.79
CA GLN A 30 0.94 11.06 1.19
C GLN A 30 0.88 9.81 2.08
N LEU A 31 0.24 9.94 3.24
CA LEU A 31 0.07 8.85 4.20
C LEU A 31 -0.94 7.84 3.63
N ALA A 32 -0.53 6.58 3.56
CA ALA A 32 -1.36 5.50 3.04
C ALA A 32 -2.35 5.00 4.10
N ARG A 33 -3.56 4.62 3.67
CA ARG A 33 -4.67 4.20 4.53
C ARG A 33 -5.24 2.89 4.04
N LYS A 34 -5.83 2.12 4.95
CA LYS A 34 -6.55 0.87 4.62
C LYS A 34 -7.47 1.07 3.41
N GLY A 35 -7.22 0.32 2.33
CA GLY A 35 -8.00 0.36 1.10
C GLY A 35 -7.43 1.22 -0.03
N ASP A 36 -6.41 2.05 0.19
CA ASP A 36 -5.73 2.67 -0.96
C ASP A 36 -5.00 1.61 -1.83
N GLU A 37 -4.64 2.02 -3.04
CA GLU A 37 -4.09 1.15 -4.06
C GLU A 37 -2.58 0.89 -3.87
N ALA A 38 -2.14 -0.23 -4.41
CA ALA A 38 -0.74 -0.58 -4.59
C ALA A 38 -0.60 -1.44 -5.86
N ILE A 39 0.61 -1.59 -6.37
CA ILE A 39 0.93 -2.49 -7.48
C ILE A 39 1.85 -3.59 -6.94
N CYS A 40 1.62 -4.84 -7.35
CA CYS A 40 2.51 -5.95 -7.08
C CYS A 40 3.23 -6.35 -8.38
N ASP A 41 4.57 -6.39 -8.38
CA ASP A 41 5.32 -6.73 -9.60
C ASP A 41 5.05 -8.18 -10.08
N GLN A 42 4.61 -9.07 -9.19
CA GLN A 42 4.28 -10.46 -9.52
C GLN A 42 2.87 -10.62 -10.11
N HIS A 43 1.91 -9.81 -9.67
CA HIS A 43 0.48 -10.00 -9.96
C HIS A 43 -0.16 -8.83 -10.73
N GLY A 44 0.61 -7.76 -11.00
CA GLY A 44 0.14 -6.54 -11.67
C GLY A 44 -0.69 -5.65 -10.75
N LEU A 45 -1.62 -4.89 -11.36
CA LEU A 45 -2.63 -4.10 -10.65
C LEU A 45 -3.65 -5.05 -10.00
N PRO A 46 -3.85 -5.00 -8.67
CA PRO A 46 -5.04 -5.54 -8.05
C PRO A 46 -6.08 -4.44 -7.87
N ASP A 47 -7.35 -4.82 -7.98
CA ASP A 47 -8.51 -3.97 -7.67
C ASP A 47 -8.39 -3.31 -6.28
N SER A 48 -8.19 -1.99 -6.21
CA SER A 48 -8.63 -1.02 -5.19
C SER A 48 -8.76 -1.42 -3.68
N LYS A 49 -8.03 -2.43 -3.17
CA LYS A 49 -8.26 -2.98 -1.80
C LYS A 49 -7.00 -3.25 -0.97
N ILE A 50 -5.84 -2.65 -1.28
CA ILE A 50 -4.57 -3.29 -0.91
C ILE A 50 -4.01 -2.92 0.46
N ILE A 51 -4.25 -1.71 0.99
CA ILE A 51 -3.67 -1.38 2.31
C ILE A 51 -4.42 -2.07 3.47
N ALA A 52 -5.32 -3.02 3.18
CA ALA A 52 -6.03 -3.85 4.16
C ALA A 52 -5.32 -5.16 4.53
N LYS A 53 -4.22 -5.56 3.88
CA LYS A 53 -3.58 -6.86 4.13
C LYS A 53 -2.08 -6.84 4.44
N LEU A 54 -1.54 -5.71 4.89
CA LEU A 54 -0.17 -5.67 5.45
C LEU A 54 -0.10 -6.25 6.89
N GLN A 55 -1.21 -6.80 7.39
CA GLN A 55 -1.28 -7.72 8.52
C GLN A 55 -2.17 -8.91 8.10
N GLY A 56 -1.56 -9.98 7.61
CA GLY A 56 -2.26 -11.26 7.42
C GLY A 56 -2.52 -11.63 5.96
N HIS A 57 -1.72 -12.59 5.51
CA HIS A 57 -1.96 -13.49 4.39
C HIS A 57 -3.43 -13.94 4.34
N GLU A 58 -4.20 -13.60 3.31
CA GLU A 58 -5.22 -14.52 2.80
C GLU A 58 -5.30 -14.36 1.28
N SER A 59 -4.79 -15.36 0.60
CA SER A 59 -5.04 -15.69 -0.80
C SER A 59 -6.54 -15.64 -1.09
N MET A 60 -6.96 -14.85 -2.08
CA MET A 60 -8.26 -15.02 -2.71
C MET A 60 -8.12 -16.17 -3.73
N ALA A 61 -8.87 -17.25 -3.47
CA ALA A 61 -9.24 -18.25 -4.47
C ALA A 61 -10.32 -17.68 -5.39
#